data_AF-A0A6G3PTX2-F1
#
_entry.id   AF-A0A6G3PTX2-F1
#
_cell.length_a   1.000
_cell.length_b   1.000
_cell.length_c   1.000
_cell.angle_alpha   90.00
_cell.angle_beta   90.00
_cell.angle_gamma   90.00
#
_symmetry.space_group_name_H-M   'P 1'
#
loop_
_entity.id
_entity.type
_entity.pdbx_description
1 polymer ?
#
loop_
_entity_poly.entity_id
_entity_poly.type
_entity_poly.pdbx_seq_one_letter_code
_entity_poly.pdbx_strand_id
1 'polypeptide(L)'
;MEREGRAVGAASGELVTIGEFSRLSRLSAKALRRYDELGLLRPALVDPVNGYRYYDPAQAERARLVAWLRRIGMPLSRIARVVALDAGAAAVEIRAYWARVEAETAARRDLAMYLVGHLAAEGRAMAAISDGTGSTGGRGAPGGARGTDGTAGRPGAPGGRSEAVRPGAASGGPGAVPLVIRCAALTDTGAVRTENQDAAFAGPRLLAVADGFGERGAEASAAAIEALKPSAQGVGESGLSAADLLNTLEDTADSVSRAVREAVAPGAAPDGSGTTLTAMLWTGSRLGLVHIGDSRAYLLRGGGLYRITHDHSLVQAMIDDGSLSPEEAASHPERALLLKALVGAGRSAPTAVAARTDIRLREVRAGDRYLLCSDGLSAVVDEAGLREAVIAAETPEDAVRRLVGLAHEAGGPDNVACVVADVVVADAAAGHVSAEDVAAEDVAAEA
;
A
#
# COMPACT_ATOMS: atom_id res chain seq x y z
N MET A 1 -1.32 41.36 -43.65
CA MET A 1 -1.13 40.57 -42.42
C MET A 1 -2.52 40.23 -41.92
N GLU A 2 -2.88 38.97 -42.09
CA GLU A 2 -4.24 38.49 -42.31
C GLU A 2 -5.15 38.62 -41.08
N ARG A 3 -6.29 39.29 -41.28
CA ARG A 3 -7.51 39.08 -40.51
C ARG A 3 -8.55 38.55 -41.48
N GLU A 4 -8.64 37.23 -41.64
CA GLU A 4 -9.84 36.62 -42.24
C GLU A 4 -9.90 35.13 -41.90
N GLY A 5 -10.88 34.78 -41.08
CA GLY A 5 -11.23 33.43 -40.68
C GLY A 5 -12.62 33.47 -40.08
N ARG A 6 -13.55 34.07 -40.83
CA ARG A 6 -14.95 34.26 -40.45
C ARG A 6 -15.67 32.91 -40.49
N ALA A 7 -16.14 32.53 -39.31
CA ALA A 7 -17.27 31.66 -39.00
C ALA A 7 -18.11 31.17 -40.19
N VAL A 8 -18.20 29.84 -40.29
CA VAL A 8 -19.36 29.15 -40.88
C VAL A 8 -20.30 28.80 -39.73
N GLY A 9 -21.41 29.53 -39.62
CA GLY A 9 -22.57 29.13 -38.81
C GLY A 9 -23.39 28.05 -39.53
N ALA A 10 -24.30 27.30 -38.90
CA ALA A 10 -24.91 27.49 -37.60
C ALA A 10 -25.58 26.19 -37.10
N ALA A 11 -25.49 25.95 -35.80
CA ALA A 11 -26.62 25.67 -34.94
C ALA A 11 -26.29 26.22 -33.54
N SER A 12 -26.68 27.49 -33.32
CA SER A 12 -26.90 28.15 -32.02
C SER A 12 -25.89 27.92 -30.87
N GLY A 13 -24.76 28.63 -30.92
CA GLY A 13 -23.83 28.78 -29.80
C GLY A 13 -22.49 29.25 -30.32
N GLU A 14 -22.16 30.54 -30.13
CA GLU A 14 -20.83 31.04 -30.49
C GLU A 14 -19.82 30.28 -29.62
N LEU A 15 -19.03 29.38 -30.24
CA LEU A 15 -18.06 28.57 -29.52
C LEU A 15 -17.06 29.48 -28.83
N VAL A 16 -16.92 29.33 -27.53
CA VAL A 16 -16.04 30.18 -26.71
C VAL A 16 -14.67 29.52 -26.56
N THR A 17 -13.64 30.36 -26.52
CA THR A 17 -12.26 29.90 -26.29
C THR A 17 -12.11 29.28 -24.90
N ILE A 18 -11.12 28.39 -24.70
CA ILE A 18 -10.83 27.82 -23.38
C ILE A 18 -10.65 28.86 -22.26
N GLY A 19 -10.06 30.02 -22.57
CA GLY A 19 -9.88 31.11 -21.60
C GLY A 19 -11.19 31.83 -21.26
N GLU A 20 -12.11 31.93 -22.20
CA GLU A 20 -13.43 32.53 -21.99
C GLU A 20 -14.38 31.57 -21.29
N PHE A 21 -14.36 30.29 -21.68
CA PHE A 21 -15.08 29.21 -21.00
C PHE A 21 -14.60 29.01 -19.55
N SER A 22 -13.31 29.18 -19.29
CA SER A 22 -12.73 29.17 -17.93
C SER A 22 -13.37 30.22 -17.02
N ARG A 23 -13.57 31.45 -17.53
CA ARG A 23 -14.27 32.52 -16.77
C ARG A 23 -15.74 32.18 -16.54
N LEU A 24 -16.42 31.63 -17.55
CA LEU A 24 -17.85 31.34 -17.51
C LEU A 24 -18.21 30.14 -16.60
N SER A 25 -17.29 29.16 -16.50
CA SER A 25 -17.41 27.97 -15.65
C SER A 25 -16.77 28.13 -14.26
N ARG A 26 -16.00 29.20 -14.03
CA ARG A 26 -15.14 29.41 -12.84
C ARG A 26 -14.14 28.27 -12.59
N LEU A 27 -13.75 27.56 -13.65
CA LEU A 27 -12.75 26.51 -13.63
C LEU A 27 -11.49 27.00 -14.33
N SER A 28 -10.31 26.57 -13.89
CA SER A 28 -9.07 26.96 -14.56
C SER A 28 -8.96 26.33 -15.96
N ALA A 29 -8.29 27.00 -16.90
CA ALA A 29 -8.00 26.45 -18.22
C ALA A 29 -7.20 25.12 -18.14
N LYS A 30 -6.40 24.91 -17.09
CA LYS A 30 -5.70 23.65 -16.81
C LYS A 30 -6.69 22.52 -16.42
N ALA A 31 -7.68 22.83 -15.59
CA ALA A 31 -8.74 21.86 -15.22
C ALA A 31 -9.57 21.43 -16.44
N LEU A 32 -9.87 22.36 -17.35
CA LEU A 32 -10.61 22.07 -18.59
C LEU A 32 -9.86 21.12 -19.54
N ARG A 33 -8.53 21.25 -19.64
CA ARG A 33 -7.69 20.31 -20.41
C ARG A 33 -7.66 18.92 -19.77
N ARG A 34 -7.53 18.85 -18.44
CA ARG A 34 -7.58 17.57 -17.71
C ARG A 34 -8.95 16.89 -17.81
N TYR A 35 -10.04 17.66 -17.84
CA TYR A 35 -11.39 17.10 -18.03
C TYR A 35 -11.66 16.62 -19.45
N ASP A 36 -11.00 17.20 -20.45
CA ASP A 36 -10.97 16.69 -21.81
C ASP A 36 -10.26 15.32 -21.88
N GLU A 37 -9.05 15.24 -21.32
CA GLU A 37 -8.25 13.99 -21.25
C GLU A 37 -8.99 12.85 -20.53
N LEU A 38 -9.71 13.17 -19.45
CA LEU A 38 -10.50 12.22 -18.67
C LEU A 38 -11.89 11.96 -19.26
N GLY A 39 -12.24 12.58 -20.39
CA GLY A 39 -13.56 12.45 -21.05
C GLY A 39 -14.74 13.03 -20.27
N LEU A 40 -14.49 13.77 -19.19
CA LEU A 40 -15.50 14.40 -18.34
C LEU A 40 -16.17 15.59 -19.03
N LEU A 41 -15.37 16.38 -19.75
CA LEU A 41 -15.82 17.56 -20.48
C LEU A 41 -14.97 17.75 -21.75
N ARG A 42 -15.42 17.13 -22.84
CA ARG A 42 -14.74 17.23 -24.13
C ARG A 42 -15.04 18.59 -24.78
N PRO A 43 -14.03 19.27 -25.36
CA PRO A 43 -14.24 20.48 -26.15
C PRO A 43 -15.12 20.16 -27.35
N ALA A 44 -15.94 21.12 -27.75
CA ALA A 44 -16.81 21.00 -28.92
C ALA A 44 -16.00 21.00 -30.23
N LEU A 45 -14.87 21.72 -30.24
CA LEU A 45 -13.94 21.74 -31.36
C LEU A 45 -12.50 21.86 -30.83
N VAL A 46 -11.60 21.05 -31.40
CA VAL A 46 -10.16 21.24 -31.28
C VAL A 46 -9.65 21.63 -32.65
N ASP A 47 -9.03 22.81 -32.75
CA ASP A 47 -8.44 23.28 -33.99
C ASP A 47 -7.31 22.32 -34.42
N PRO A 48 -7.39 21.74 -35.63
CA PRO A 48 -6.46 20.71 -36.08
C PRO A 48 -5.05 21.24 -36.39
N VAL A 49 -4.88 22.56 -36.51
CA VAL A 49 -3.61 23.19 -36.90
C VAL A 49 -2.80 23.63 -35.69
N ASN A 50 -3.46 24.22 -34.68
CA ASN A 50 -2.79 24.79 -33.49
C ASN A 50 -3.17 24.06 -32.18
N GLY A 51 -4.07 23.07 -32.22
CA GLY A 51 -4.52 22.32 -31.06
C GLY A 51 -5.37 23.14 -30.07
N TYR A 52 -5.86 24.31 -30.47
CA TYR A 52 -6.60 25.21 -29.61
C TYR A 52 -8.03 24.71 -29.39
N ARG A 53 -8.51 24.82 -28.14
CA ARG A 53 -9.78 24.21 -27.71
C ARG A 53 -10.89 25.24 -27.61
N TYR A 54 -12.03 24.88 -28.18
CA TYR A 54 -13.26 25.66 -28.16
C TYR A 54 -14.37 24.85 -27.50
N TYR A 55 -15.15 25.52 -26.66
CA TYR A 55 -16.22 24.92 -25.86
C TYR A 55 -17.55 25.58 -26.22
N ASP A 56 -18.63 24.81 -26.15
CA ASP A 56 -19.98 25.34 -26.29
C ASP A 56 -20.43 25.94 -24.95
N PRO A 57 -20.96 27.19 -24.90
CA PRO A 57 -21.47 27.80 -23.68
C PRO A 57 -22.47 26.93 -22.89
N ALA A 58 -23.26 26.07 -23.56
CA ALA A 58 -24.18 25.13 -22.92
C ALA A 58 -23.46 24.07 -22.06
N GLN A 59 -22.18 23.78 -22.34
CA GLN A 59 -21.37 22.86 -21.55
C GLN A 59 -21.03 23.42 -20.15
N ALA A 60 -21.32 24.70 -19.89
CA ALA A 60 -21.05 25.34 -18.60
C ALA A 60 -21.81 24.71 -17.44
N GLU A 61 -23.05 24.25 -17.66
CA GLU A 61 -23.84 23.60 -16.61
C GLU A 61 -23.21 22.26 -16.20
N ARG A 62 -22.78 21.47 -17.18
CA ARG A 62 -22.04 20.23 -16.96
C ARG A 62 -20.70 20.48 -16.25
N ALA A 63 -19.99 21.54 -16.62
CA ALA A 63 -18.74 21.93 -15.97
C ALA A 63 -18.95 22.33 -14.49
N ARG A 64 -20.03 23.06 -14.17
CA ARG A 64 -20.41 23.41 -12.80
C ARG A 64 -20.82 22.19 -11.99
N LEU A 65 -21.56 21.25 -12.57
CA LEU A 65 -21.92 19.99 -11.92
C LEU A 65 -20.67 19.19 -11.54
N VAL A 66 -19.70 19.05 -12.44
CA VAL A 66 -18.40 18.41 -12.15
C VAL A 66 -17.71 19.11 -11.00
N ALA A 67 -17.68 20.45 -10.98
CA ALA A 67 -17.08 21.23 -9.91
C ALA A 67 -17.76 21.01 -8.54
N TRP A 68 -19.10 20.96 -8.50
CA TRP A 68 -19.86 20.70 -7.28
C TRP A 68 -19.67 19.27 -6.77
N LEU A 69 -19.66 18.29 -7.66
CA LEU A 69 -19.41 16.89 -7.29
C LEU A 69 -17.99 16.69 -6.74
N ARG A 70 -17.00 17.42 -7.26
CA ARG A 70 -15.65 17.43 -6.67
C ARG A 70 -15.63 18.05 -5.27
N ARG A 71 -16.40 19.11 -5.05
CA ARG A 71 -16.44 19.80 -3.75
C ARG A 71 -17.01 18.92 -2.62
N ILE A 72 -17.87 17.97 -2.95
CA ILE A 72 -18.38 16.96 -1.99
C ILE A 72 -17.46 15.74 -1.87
N GLY A 73 -16.24 15.78 -2.43
CA GLY A 73 -15.24 14.72 -2.33
C GLY A 73 -15.45 13.54 -3.29
N MET A 74 -16.36 13.65 -4.27
CA MET A 74 -16.66 12.54 -5.17
C MET A 74 -15.48 12.24 -6.12
N PRO A 75 -15.03 10.96 -6.23
CA PRO A 75 -13.95 10.59 -7.16
C PRO A 75 -14.30 10.82 -8.63
N LEU A 76 -13.32 11.23 -9.44
CA LEU A 76 -13.52 11.59 -10.86
C LEU A 76 -14.09 10.46 -11.72
N SER A 77 -13.72 9.20 -11.44
CA SER A 77 -14.30 8.02 -12.11
C SER A 77 -15.80 7.87 -11.88
N ARG A 78 -16.26 8.25 -10.68
CA ARG A 78 -17.69 8.26 -10.34
C ARG A 78 -18.38 9.51 -10.89
N ILE A 79 -17.71 10.66 -10.89
CA ILE A 79 -18.23 11.86 -11.55
C ILE A 79 -18.47 11.59 -13.04
N ALA A 80 -17.57 10.87 -13.72
CA ALA A 80 -17.77 10.45 -15.10
C ALA A 80 -19.06 9.64 -15.30
N ARG A 81 -19.34 8.73 -14.37
CA ARG A 81 -20.59 7.95 -14.36
C ARG A 81 -21.82 8.84 -14.10
N VAL A 82 -21.76 9.74 -13.13
CA VAL A 82 -22.88 10.65 -12.79
C VAL A 82 -23.20 11.57 -13.96
N VAL A 83 -22.18 12.09 -14.65
CA VAL A 83 -22.32 12.99 -15.79
C VAL A 83 -22.81 12.26 -17.06
N ALA A 84 -22.67 10.93 -17.13
CA ALA A 84 -23.18 10.10 -18.20
C ALA A 84 -24.65 9.63 -17.99
N LEU A 85 -25.22 9.85 -16.81
CA LEU A 85 -26.57 9.43 -16.46
C LEU A 85 -27.60 10.56 -16.68
N ASP A 86 -28.88 10.19 -16.82
CA ASP A 86 -29.98 11.16 -16.78
C ASP A 86 -30.11 11.78 -15.38
N ALA A 87 -30.81 12.92 -15.29
CA ALA A 87 -30.93 13.67 -14.04
C ALA A 87 -31.50 12.85 -12.86
N GLY A 88 -32.41 11.89 -13.13
CA GLY A 88 -32.98 11.02 -12.13
C GLY A 88 -31.98 10.00 -11.60
N ALA A 89 -31.31 9.28 -12.50
CA ALA A 89 -30.29 8.30 -12.15
C ALA A 89 -29.04 8.94 -11.52
N ALA A 90 -28.63 10.11 -12.01
CA ALA A 90 -27.55 10.92 -11.43
C ALA A 90 -27.85 11.30 -9.97
N ALA A 91 -29.08 11.74 -9.68
CA ALA A 91 -29.47 12.10 -8.31
C ALA A 91 -29.46 10.88 -7.36
N VAL A 92 -29.82 9.69 -7.85
CA VAL A 92 -29.74 8.44 -7.08
C VAL A 92 -28.30 8.07 -6.77
N GLU A 93 -27.40 8.14 -7.76
CA GLU A 93 -25.97 7.85 -7.56
C GLU A 93 -25.30 8.83 -6.59
N ILE A 94 -25.65 10.12 -6.64
CA ILE A 94 -25.17 11.12 -5.68
C ILE A 94 -25.65 10.81 -4.26
N ARG A 95 -26.94 10.49 -4.08
CA ARG A 95 -27.48 10.09 -2.77
C ARG A 95 -26.82 8.81 -2.25
N ALA A 96 -26.60 7.81 -3.11
CA ALA A 96 -25.95 6.56 -2.74
C ALA A 96 -24.44 6.72 -2.44
N TYR A 97 -23.79 7.73 -3.02
CA TYR A 97 -22.45 8.12 -2.63
C TYR A 97 -22.45 8.76 -1.25
N TRP A 98 -23.29 9.79 -1.04
CA TRP A 98 -23.32 10.52 0.22
C TRP A 98 -23.75 9.64 1.40
N ALA A 99 -24.75 8.77 1.23
CA ALA A 99 -25.16 7.81 2.25
C ALA A 99 -24.03 6.86 2.67
N ARG A 100 -23.13 6.50 1.74
CA ARG A 100 -21.94 5.69 2.08
C ARG A 100 -20.91 6.49 2.86
N VAL A 101 -20.64 7.73 2.46
CA VAL A 101 -19.75 8.63 3.19
C VAL A 101 -20.26 8.87 4.61
N GLU A 102 -21.57 9.09 4.77
CA GLU A 102 -22.21 9.23 6.08
C GLU A 102 -22.12 7.95 6.91
N ALA A 103 -22.40 6.78 6.32
CA ALA A 103 -22.30 5.49 7.02
C ALA A 103 -20.87 5.19 7.48
N GLU A 104 -19.88 5.45 6.64
CA GLU A 104 -18.46 5.28 6.97
C GLU A 104 -18.02 6.26 8.05
N THR A 105 -18.48 7.51 7.97
CA THR A 105 -18.21 8.53 9.00
C THR A 105 -18.90 8.18 10.33
N ALA A 106 -20.12 7.65 10.29
CA ALA A 106 -20.84 7.17 11.47
C ALA A 106 -20.11 5.99 12.12
N ALA A 107 -19.67 5.01 11.33
CA ALA A 107 -18.89 3.87 11.83
C ALA A 107 -17.57 4.31 12.49
N ARG A 108 -16.85 5.27 11.88
CA ARG A 108 -15.65 5.89 12.48
C ARG A 108 -15.98 6.60 13.80
N ARG A 109 -17.10 7.34 13.84
CA ARG A 109 -17.57 8.03 15.05
C ARG A 109 -17.91 7.05 16.17
N ASP A 110 -18.62 5.97 15.86
CA ASP A 110 -19.02 4.96 16.83
C ASP A 110 -17.79 4.24 17.40
N LEU A 111 -16.82 3.92 16.55
CA LEU A 111 -15.53 3.38 17.00
C LEU A 111 -14.79 4.38 17.89
N ALA A 112 -14.75 5.66 17.53
CA ALA A 112 -14.12 6.70 18.35
C ALA A 112 -14.81 6.83 19.71
N MET A 113 -16.15 6.82 19.77
CA MET A 113 -16.90 6.85 21.02
C MET A 113 -16.68 5.60 21.87
N TYR A 114 -16.64 4.42 21.25
CA TYR A 114 -16.32 3.17 21.93
C TYR A 114 -14.93 3.22 22.57
N LEU A 115 -13.92 3.67 21.83
CA LEU A 115 -12.55 3.80 22.34
C LEU A 115 -12.46 4.81 23.49
N VAL A 116 -13.13 5.97 23.38
CA VAL A 116 -13.23 6.95 24.47
C VAL A 116 -13.88 6.33 25.71
N GLY A 117 -14.97 5.59 25.55
CA GLY A 117 -15.66 4.91 26.65
C GLY A 117 -14.81 3.82 27.30
N HIS A 118 -14.10 3.03 26.49
CA HIS A 118 -13.23 1.94 26.93
C HIS A 118 -12.05 2.48 27.75
N LEU A 119 -11.32 3.47 27.23
CA LEU A 119 -10.20 4.09 27.92
C LEU A 119 -10.63 4.84 29.19
N ALA A 120 -11.80 5.48 29.17
CA ALA A 120 -12.37 6.11 30.37
C ALA A 120 -12.80 5.08 31.44
N ALA A 121 -13.22 3.88 31.04
CA ALA A 121 -13.56 2.80 31.95
C ALA A 121 -12.31 2.13 32.55
N GLU A 122 -11.26 1.91 31.75
CA GLU A 122 -9.96 1.43 32.22
C GLU A 122 -9.31 2.41 33.21
N GLY A 123 -9.36 3.72 32.93
CA GLY A 123 -8.86 4.74 33.86
C GLY A 123 -9.60 4.74 35.20
N ARG A 124 -10.92 4.48 35.21
CA ARG A 124 -11.71 4.34 36.44
C ARG A 124 -11.41 3.03 37.18
N ALA A 125 -11.21 1.93 36.48
CA ALA A 125 -10.81 0.66 37.07
C ALA A 125 -9.41 0.77 37.71
N MET A 126 -8.48 1.46 37.06
CA MET A 126 -7.13 1.72 37.58
C MET A 126 -7.18 2.62 38.83
N ALA A 127 -8.04 3.65 38.84
CA ALA A 127 -8.25 4.51 40.01
C ALA A 127 -8.90 3.78 41.19
N ALA A 128 -9.84 2.87 40.93
CA ALA A 128 -10.45 2.03 41.98
C ALA A 128 -9.45 1.01 42.57
N ILE A 129 -8.47 0.56 41.78
CA ILE A 129 -7.39 -0.30 42.26
C ILE A 129 -6.37 0.50 43.10
N SER A 130 -6.09 1.76 42.75
CA SER A 130 -5.19 2.62 43.54
C SER A 130 -5.79 3.09 44.87
N ASP A 131 -7.11 3.29 44.94
CA ASP A 131 -7.81 3.64 46.19
C ASP A 131 -7.98 2.43 47.13
N GLY A 132 -7.73 1.19 46.67
CA GLY A 132 -7.85 -0.04 47.45
C GLY A 132 -6.63 -0.43 48.27
N THR A 133 -5.46 0.19 48.05
CA THR A 133 -4.22 -0.13 48.78
C THR A 133 -3.98 0.85 49.92
N GLY A 134 -4.81 0.78 50.95
CA GLY A 134 -4.62 1.64 52.13
C GLY A 134 -5.63 1.43 53.24
N SER A 135 -5.71 0.23 53.84
CA SER A 135 -5.95 0.09 55.29
C SER A 135 -5.96 -1.38 55.72
N THR A 136 -5.03 -1.70 56.61
CA THR A 136 -4.98 -2.91 57.43
C THR A 136 -6.05 -2.90 58.52
N GLY A 137 -6.72 -4.03 58.77
CA GLY A 137 -7.28 -4.31 60.11
C GLY A 137 -8.47 -5.27 60.20
N GLY A 138 -8.19 -6.52 60.59
CA GLY A 138 -8.91 -7.13 61.73
C GLY A 138 -10.10 -8.07 61.50
N ARG A 139 -9.80 -9.37 61.72
CA ARG A 139 -10.58 -10.40 62.46
C ARG A 139 -11.95 -10.87 61.93
N GLY A 140 -12.10 -12.20 61.87
CA GLY A 140 -13.37 -12.87 62.15
C GLY A 140 -13.64 -14.14 61.33
N ALA A 141 -13.14 -15.30 61.77
CA ALA A 141 -13.83 -16.58 61.58
C ALA A 141 -15.04 -16.64 62.57
N PRO A 142 -16.02 -17.58 62.49
CA PRO A 142 -15.91 -18.93 61.91
C PRO A 142 -17.16 -19.55 61.22
N GLY A 143 -16.92 -20.70 60.58
CA GLY A 143 -17.70 -21.93 60.82
C GLY A 143 -18.96 -22.20 59.99
N GLY A 144 -19.07 -23.42 59.47
CA GLY A 144 -20.38 -24.03 59.17
C GLY A 144 -20.40 -24.97 57.98
N ALA A 145 -20.33 -26.27 58.27
CA ALA A 145 -20.44 -27.38 57.30
C ALA A 145 -21.88 -27.66 56.83
N ARG A 146 -22.00 -28.26 55.64
CA ARG A 146 -22.99 -29.27 55.16
C ARG A 146 -22.75 -29.42 53.64
N GLY A 147 -22.67 -30.60 53.02
CA GLY A 147 -23.42 -31.84 53.18
C GLY A 147 -23.96 -32.18 51.77
N THR A 148 -23.29 -33.10 51.07
CA THR A 148 -23.80 -34.44 50.64
C THR A 148 -24.76 -34.46 49.45
N ASP A 149 -24.35 -35.27 48.47
CA ASP A 149 -25.10 -36.23 47.64
C ASP A 149 -26.10 -35.77 46.56
N GLY A 150 -26.03 -36.49 45.43
CA GLY A 150 -27.27 -36.93 44.76
C GLY A 150 -27.32 -36.89 43.23
N THR A 151 -26.62 -37.81 42.58
CA THR A 151 -27.09 -38.69 41.47
C THR A 151 -28.05 -38.24 40.34
N ALA A 152 -27.63 -38.66 39.14
CA ALA A 152 -28.41 -39.34 38.07
C ALA A 152 -29.04 -38.53 36.92
N GLY A 153 -28.77 -39.00 35.68
CA GLY A 153 -29.63 -38.73 34.52
C GLY A 153 -28.95 -38.65 33.15
N ARG A 154 -28.49 -39.78 32.59
CA ARG A 154 -28.51 -40.02 31.12
C ARG A 154 -29.97 -40.29 30.71
N PRO A 155 -30.44 -40.13 29.45
CA PRO A 155 -29.85 -40.59 28.16
C PRO A 155 -30.02 -39.53 27.04
N GLY A 156 -29.76 -39.69 25.74
CA GLY A 156 -29.37 -40.76 24.83
C GLY A 156 -29.27 -40.15 23.42
N ALA A 157 -28.44 -40.72 22.55
CA ALA A 157 -28.33 -40.35 21.14
C ALA A 157 -29.59 -40.76 20.34
N PRO A 158 -29.78 -40.22 19.13
CA PRO A 158 -29.38 -41.03 17.97
C PRO A 158 -28.75 -40.23 16.83
N GLY A 159 -27.98 -40.95 16.01
CA GLY A 159 -27.29 -40.44 14.84
C GLY A 159 -28.17 -40.26 13.60
N GLY A 160 -27.66 -39.43 12.69
CA GLY A 160 -28.15 -39.25 11.33
C GLY A 160 -26.96 -39.02 10.41
N ARG A 161 -26.78 -39.94 9.46
CA ARG A 161 -25.79 -39.89 8.38
C ARG A 161 -26.09 -38.72 7.47
N SER A 162 -25.07 -37.97 7.04
CA SER A 162 -25.18 -37.10 5.87
C SER A 162 -23.95 -37.28 4.99
N GLU A 163 -24.22 -37.49 3.71
CA GLU A 163 -23.33 -37.96 2.66
C GLU A 163 -22.19 -37.00 2.38
N ALA A 164 -20.97 -37.53 2.34
CA ALA A 164 -19.81 -36.87 1.78
C ALA A 164 -19.98 -36.74 0.26
N VAL A 165 -20.35 -35.54 -0.19
CA VAL A 165 -20.24 -35.13 -1.60
C VAL A 165 -18.75 -35.06 -1.93
N ARG A 166 -18.29 -36.01 -2.75
CA ARG A 166 -16.93 -36.01 -3.31
C ARG A 166 -16.77 -34.81 -4.25
N PRO A 167 -15.77 -33.93 -4.06
CA PRO A 167 -15.47 -32.93 -5.07
C PRO A 167 -14.90 -33.64 -6.30
N GLY A 168 -15.51 -33.37 -7.45
CA GLY A 168 -15.09 -33.89 -8.74
C GLY A 168 -13.64 -33.51 -9.05
N ALA A 169 -12.89 -34.50 -9.54
CA ALA A 169 -11.55 -34.33 -10.06
C ALA A 169 -11.54 -33.23 -11.14
N ALA A 170 -10.93 -32.09 -10.81
CA ALA A 170 -10.52 -31.13 -11.81
C ALA A 170 -9.37 -31.76 -12.61
N SER A 171 -9.65 -32.01 -13.89
CA SER A 171 -8.71 -32.45 -14.91
C SER A 171 -7.46 -31.57 -14.94
N GLY A 172 -6.32 -32.12 -14.53
CA GLY A 172 -5.01 -31.50 -14.69
C GLY A 172 -4.68 -31.31 -16.17
N GLY A 173 -4.59 -30.05 -16.61
CA GLY A 173 -3.93 -29.68 -17.85
C GLY A 173 -2.41 -29.90 -17.77
N PRO A 174 -1.71 -29.98 -18.91
CA PRO A 174 -0.34 -30.47 -18.97
C PRO A 174 0.65 -29.47 -18.34
N GLY A 175 1.51 -29.99 -17.45
CA GLY A 175 2.87 -29.50 -17.14
C GLY A 175 3.05 -28.00 -16.88
N ALA A 176 2.56 -27.49 -15.74
CA ALA A 176 3.11 -26.23 -15.22
C ALA A 176 4.55 -26.49 -14.78
N VAL A 177 5.52 -25.98 -15.54
CA VAL A 177 6.93 -26.13 -15.17
C VAL A 177 7.14 -25.38 -13.86
N PRO A 178 7.74 -26.01 -12.83
CA PRO A 178 7.94 -25.37 -11.54
C PRO A 178 8.78 -24.09 -11.74
N LEU A 179 8.33 -22.99 -11.16
CA LEU A 179 9.06 -21.73 -11.15
C LEU A 179 9.80 -21.59 -9.82
N VAL A 180 11.04 -21.10 -9.87
CA VAL A 180 11.85 -20.79 -8.70
C VAL A 180 12.29 -19.34 -8.73
N ILE A 181 12.47 -18.77 -7.54
CA ILE A 181 12.97 -17.40 -7.38
C ILE A 181 14.46 -17.47 -7.07
N ARG A 182 15.27 -16.74 -7.85
CA ARG A 182 16.64 -16.37 -7.48
C ARG A 182 16.61 -14.92 -7.02
N CYS A 183 17.16 -14.59 -5.88
CA CYS A 183 17.01 -13.26 -5.31
C CYS A 183 18.22 -12.84 -4.51
N ALA A 184 18.47 -11.53 -4.49
CA ALA A 184 19.47 -10.89 -3.67
C ALA A 184 18.85 -9.66 -2.98
N ALA A 185 19.34 -9.35 -1.78
CA ALA A 185 19.02 -8.14 -1.04
C ALA A 185 20.32 -7.41 -0.73
N LEU A 186 20.28 -6.08 -0.76
CA LEU A 186 21.36 -5.24 -0.27
C LEU A 186 20.78 -4.04 0.47
N THR A 187 21.37 -3.71 1.61
CA THR A 187 21.08 -2.49 2.36
C THR A 187 22.39 -1.73 2.57
N ASP A 188 22.32 -0.41 2.53
CA ASP A 188 23.44 0.50 2.68
C ASP A 188 23.01 1.73 3.47
N THR A 189 23.86 2.21 4.37
CA THR A 189 23.57 3.36 5.22
C THR A 189 23.49 4.67 4.42
N GLY A 190 24.11 4.73 3.25
CA GLY A 190 24.34 5.97 2.51
C GLY A 190 25.53 6.75 3.07
N ALA A 191 25.89 7.83 2.39
CA ALA A 191 27.06 8.66 2.75
C ALA A 191 26.75 9.71 3.83
N VAL A 192 25.47 10.06 4.02
CA VAL A 192 25.05 11.17 4.88
C VAL A 192 24.50 10.72 6.23
N ARG A 193 23.83 9.56 6.29
CA ARG A 193 23.22 9.05 7.54
C ARG A 193 24.27 8.37 8.42
N THR A 194 24.09 8.45 9.73
CA THR A 194 24.97 7.80 10.72
C THR A 194 24.51 6.39 11.09
N GLU A 195 23.23 6.10 10.86
CA GLU A 195 22.59 4.84 11.20
C GLU A 195 21.74 4.38 10.01
N ASN A 196 21.64 3.06 9.84
CA ASN A 196 20.78 2.45 8.85
C ASN A 196 19.48 2.00 9.49
N GLN A 197 18.38 2.63 9.08
CA GLN A 197 17.04 2.31 9.55
C GLN A 197 16.26 1.46 8.55
N ASP A 198 16.85 1.15 7.39
CA ASP A 198 16.28 0.28 6.38
C ASP A 198 16.57 -1.19 6.67
N ALA A 199 15.56 -2.04 6.46
CA ALA A 199 15.68 -3.48 6.53
C ALA A 199 15.22 -4.11 5.20
N ALA A 200 15.98 -5.09 4.72
CA ALA A 200 15.67 -5.84 3.51
C ALA A 200 15.77 -7.35 3.77
N PHE A 201 14.92 -8.12 3.10
CA PHE A 201 14.95 -9.57 3.14
C PHE A 201 14.68 -10.15 1.75
N ALA A 202 15.53 -11.11 1.36
CA ALA A 202 15.36 -11.88 0.14
C ALA A 202 15.44 -13.37 0.49
N GLY A 203 14.38 -14.10 0.17
CA GLY A 203 14.33 -15.54 0.29
C GLY A 203 13.52 -16.16 -0.85
N PRO A 204 13.51 -17.51 -0.96
CA PRO A 204 12.90 -18.21 -2.09
C PRO A 204 11.38 -18.00 -2.20
N ARG A 205 10.76 -17.46 -1.14
CA ARG A 205 9.31 -17.23 -1.08
C ARG A 205 8.90 -15.85 -0.60
N LEU A 206 9.80 -15.09 0.00
CA LEU A 206 9.49 -13.80 0.60
C LEU A 206 10.57 -12.82 0.19
N LEU A 207 10.12 -11.70 -0.37
CA LEU A 207 10.93 -10.53 -0.65
C LEU A 207 10.33 -9.39 0.15
N ALA A 208 11.13 -8.59 0.84
CA ALA A 208 10.60 -7.47 1.59
C ALA A 208 11.64 -6.35 1.73
N VAL A 209 11.15 -5.13 1.71
CA VAL A 209 11.88 -3.90 2.07
C VAL A 209 11.00 -3.13 3.04
N ALA A 210 11.61 -2.65 4.12
CA ALA A 210 10.99 -1.80 5.13
C ALA A 210 11.93 -0.64 5.43
N ASP A 211 11.44 0.59 5.28
CA ASP A 211 12.17 1.82 5.58
C ASP A 211 11.68 2.35 6.92
N GLY A 212 12.58 2.44 7.89
CA GLY A 212 12.30 2.83 9.26
C GLY A 212 12.49 4.33 9.47
N PHE A 213 11.57 4.98 10.18
CA PHE A 213 11.68 6.40 10.52
C PHE A 213 11.47 6.68 12.01
N GLY A 214 11.96 7.83 12.44
CA GLY A 214 11.97 8.27 13.83
C GLY A 214 13.09 7.62 14.63
N GLU A 215 13.18 7.95 15.92
CA GLU A 215 14.26 7.46 16.81
C GLU A 215 14.37 5.93 16.84
N ARG A 216 13.24 5.23 16.65
CA ARG A 216 13.18 3.77 16.70
C ARG A 216 12.85 3.14 15.34
N GLY A 217 13.25 3.82 14.26
CA GLY A 217 13.01 3.37 12.89
C GLY A 217 13.64 2.01 12.59
N ALA A 218 14.89 1.81 13.02
CA ALA A 218 15.62 0.55 12.81
C ALA A 218 14.93 -0.64 13.51
N GLU A 219 14.43 -0.48 14.74
CA GLU A 219 13.67 -1.55 15.39
C GLU A 219 12.31 -1.79 14.74
N ALA A 220 11.65 -0.73 14.24
CA ALA A 220 10.38 -0.84 13.55
C ALA A 220 10.51 -1.64 12.24
N SER A 221 11.47 -1.28 11.39
CA SER A 221 11.71 -1.96 10.11
C SER A 221 12.17 -3.40 10.30
N ALA A 222 13.08 -3.65 11.24
CA ALA A 222 13.51 -5.00 11.60
C ALA A 222 12.34 -5.86 12.11
N ALA A 223 11.51 -5.34 13.02
CA ALA A 223 10.35 -6.05 13.55
C ALA A 223 9.32 -6.38 12.45
N ALA A 224 9.12 -5.48 11.48
CA ALA A 224 8.25 -5.73 10.34
C ALA A 224 8.75 -6.91 9.49
N ILE A 225 10.05 -6.95 9.18
CA ILE A 225 10.67 -8.02 8.40
C ILE A 225 10.64 -9.36 9.17
N GLU A 226 10.99 -9.37 10.45
CA GLU A 226 10.97 -10.60 11.26
C GLU A 226 9.55 -11.19 11.36
N ALA A 227 8.52 -10.34 11.49
CA ALA A 227 7.13 -10.79 11.54
C ALA A 227 6.63 -11.40 10.23
N LEU A 228 7.28 -11.14 9.09
CA LEU A 228 6.95 -11.73 7.79
C LEU A 228 7.57 -13.11 7.57
N LYS A 229 8.71 -13.41 8.19
CA LYS A 229 9.47 -14.66 7.96
C LYS A 229 8.65 -15.95 8.19
N PRO A 230 7.77 -16.06 9.20
CA PRO A 230 6.95 -17.26 9.38
C PRO A 230 6.05 -17.56 8.16
N SER A 231 5.56 -16.53 7.48
CA SER A 231 4.71 -16.69 6.28
C SER A 231 5.49 -17.26 5.09
N ALA A 232 6.82 -17.13 5.07
CA ALA A 232 7.69 -17.78 4.09
C ALA A 232 7.80 -19.30 4.31
N GLN A 233 7.58 -19.78 5.54
CA GLN A 233 7.72 -21.19 5.93
C GLN A 233 6.39 -21.97 5.92
N GLY A 234 5.27 -21.29 6.19
CA GLY A 234 4.00 -21.94 6.59
C GLY A 234 3.07 -22.45 5.49
N VAL A 235 3.39 -22.31 4.21
CA VAL A 235 2.47 -22.69 3.13
C VAL A 235 2.98 -23.96 2.43
N GLY A 236 2.41 -25.11 2.78
CA GLY A 236 2.72 -26.39 2.11
C GLY A 236 2.47 -26.35 0.60
N GLU A 237 3.13 -27.26 -0.13
CA GLU A 237 3.11 -27.40 -1.60
C GLU A 237 1.71 -27.57 -2.24
N SER A 238 0.68 -27.75 -1.42
CA SER A 238 -0.72 -27.69 -1.82
C SER A 238 -1.16 -26.24 -2.03
N GLY A 239 -1.16 -25.80 -3.29
CA GLY A 239 -1.50 -24.43 -3.70
C GLY A 239 -2.73 -23.86 -2.97
N LEU A 240 -2.52 -22.76 -2.26
CA LEU A 240 -3.60 -21.98 -1.64
C LEU A 240 -4.53 -21.42 -2.72
N SER A 241 -5.84 -21.40 -2.43
CA SER A 241 -6.77 -20.65 -3.28
C SER A 241 -6.45 -19.15 -3.23
N ALA A 242 -7.01 -18.37 -4.17
CA ALA A 242 -6.84 -16.91 -4.17
C ALA A 242 -7.33 -16.30 -2.85
N ALA A 243 -8.45 -16.80 -2.33
CA ALA A 243 -9.08 -16.31 -1.13
C ALA A 243 -8.25 -16.65 0.12
N ASP A 244 -7.73 -17.88 0.20
CA ASP A 244 -6.90 -18.30 1.35
C ASP A 244 -5.59 -17.53 1.39
N LEU A 245 -4.99 -17.26 0.22
CA LEU A 245 -3.81 -16.41 0.13
C LEU A 245 -4.10 -14.98 0.58
N LEU A 246 -5.23 -14.39 0.17
CA LEU A 246 -5.62 -13.05 0.62
C LEU A 246 -5.79 -12.99 2.13
N ASN A 247 -6.52 -13.94 2.73
CA ASN A 247 -6.70 -14.02 4.18
C ASN A 247 -5.35 -14.19 4.90
N THR A 248 -4.47 -15.05 4.38
CA THR A 248 -3.13 -15.25 4.95
C THR A 248 -2.30 -13.96 4.91
N LEU A 249 -2.40 -13.18 3.83
CA LEU A 249 -1.71 -11.90 3.70
C LEU A 249 -2.30 -10.84 4.64
N GLU A 250 -3.62 -10.83 4.83
CA GLU A 250 -4.30 -9.95 5.80
C GLU A 250 -3.86 -10.27 7.23
N ASP A 251 -3.93 -11.53 7.64
CA ASP A 251 -3.47 -12.00 8.96
C ASP A 251 -1.98 -11.69 9.19
N THR A 252 -1.17 -11.88 8.14
CA THR A 252 0.26 -11.54 8.17
C THR A 252 0.45 -10.04 8.35
N ALA A 253 -0.27 -9.21 7.60
CA ALA A 253 -0.16 -7.75 7.71
C ALA A 253 -0.59 -7.23 9.09
N ASP A 254 -1.65 -7.81 9.68
CA ASP A 254 -2.08 -7.49 11.05
C ASP A 254 -1.02 -7.92 12.07
N SER A 255 -0.36 -9.07 11.85
CA SER A 255 0.74 -9.54 12.70
C SER A 255 1.95 -8.64 12.65
N VAL A 256 2.37 -8.21 11.45
CA VAL A 256 3.43 -7.21 11.25
C VAL A 256 3.07 -5.91 11.95
N SER A 257 1.85 -5.40 11.75
CA SER A 257 1.39 -4.16 12.38
C SER A 257 1.43 -4.24 13.91
N ARG A 258 1.14 -5.40 14.49
CA ARG A 258 1.27 -5.64 15.94
C ARG A 258 2.74 -5.70 16.37
N ALA A 259 3.59 -6.40 15.63
CA ALA A 259 5.02 -6.50 15.94
C ALA A 259 5.71 -5.12 15.93
N VAL A 260 5.41 -4.27 14.94
CA VAL A 260 5.91 -2.87 14.89
C VAL A 260 5.41 -2.07 16.10
N ARG A 261 4.14 -2.21 16.47
CA ARG A 261 3.56 -1.53 17.65
C ARG A 261 4.25 -1.93 18.95
N GLU A 262 4.57 -3.21 19.10
CA GLU A 262 5.27 -3.76 20.27
C GLU A 262 6.74 -3.33 20.29
N ALA A 263 7.41 -3.35 19.13
CA ALA A 263 8.79 -2.93 18.99
C ALA A 263 8.97 -1.45 19.35
N VAL A 264 8.01 -0.59 18.97
CA VAL A 264 8.02 0.88 19.19
C VAL A 264 7.20 1.28 20.43
N ALA A 265 7.41 0.58 21.56
CA ALA A 265 6.69 0.80 22.82
C ALA A 265 6.58 2.28 23.29
N PRO A 266 5.53 2.64 24.06
CA PRO A 266 5.20 4.03 24.40
C PRO A 266 6.28 4.73 25.22
N GLY A 267 6.66 5.93 24.78
CA GLY A 267 7.75 6.73 25.36
C GLY A 267 8.66 7.38 24.31
N ALA A 268 8.53 6.97 23.04
CA ALA A 268 9.22 7.58 21.90
C ALA A 268 8.78 9.04 21.67
N ALA A 269 9.69 9.84 21.09
CA ALA A 269 9.53 11.25 20.75
C ALA A 269 8.16 11.65 20.19
N PRO A 270 7.76 12.94 20.33
CA PRO A 270 6.44 13.45 19.89
C PRO A 270 6.12 13.21 18.40
N ASP A 271 7.12 12.97 17.56
CA ASP A 271 6.95 12.75 16.12
C ASP A 271 6.60 11.30 15.76
N GLY A 272 6.62 10.39 16.74
CA GLY A 272 6.38 8.96 16.55
C GLY A 272 7.54 8.24 15.85
N SER A 273 7.56 6.91 15.95
CA SER A 273 8.45 6.06 15.14
C SER A 273 7.64 4.97 14.46
N GLY A 274 8.14 4.50 13.33
CA GLY A 274 7.43 3.59 12.48
C GLY A 274 8.26 3.13 11.30
N THR A 275 7.60 2.45 10.38
CA THR A 275 8.24 1.94 9.17
C THR A 275 7.25 1.84 8.02
N THR A 276 7.76 1.97 6.81
CA THR A 276 7.07 1.52 5.59
C THR A 276 7.21 0.00 5.46
N LEU A 277 6.39 -0.60 4.60
CA LEU A 277 6.59 -2.01 4.26
C LEU A 277 6.13 -2.26 2.83
N THR A 278 7.03 -2.82 2.03
CA THR A 278 6.70 -3.41 0.74
C THR A 278 7.21 -4.84 0.73
N ALA A 279 6.30 -5.81 0.63
CA ALA A 279 6.63 -7.22 0.68
C ALA A 279 5.89 -8.02 -0.39
N MET A 280 6.54 -9.06 -0.88
CA MET A 280 6.04 -9.96 -1.91
C MET A 280 6.18 -11.41 -1.44
N LEU A 281 5.05 -12.10 -1.32
CA LEU A 281 4.97 -13.49 -0.88
C LEU A 281 4.59 -14.40 -2.05
N TRP A 282 5.41 -15.42 -2.28
CA TRP A 282 5.26 -16.40 -3.33
C TRP A 282 4.55 -17.68 -2.86
N THR A 283 3.59 -18.15 -3.64
CA THR A 283 2.83 -19.39 -3.37
C THR A 283 2.96 -20.45 -4.47
N GLY A 284 3.96 -20.35 -5.33
CA GLY A 284 4.21 -21.30 -6.42
C GLY A 284 3.66 -20.82 -7.77
N SER A 285 2.38 -20.48 -7.82
CA SER A 285 1.71 -20.04 -9.05
C SER A 285 1.29 -18.57 -9.05
N ARG A 286 1.35 -17.92 -7.89
CA ARG A 286 0.89 -16.55 -7.67
C ARG A 286 1.80 -15.83 -6.69
N LEU A 287 1.70 -14.52 -6.75
CA LEU A 287 2.42 -13.61 -5.87
C LEU A 287 1.43 -12.65 -5.19
N GLY A 288 1.52 -12.57 -3.87
CA GLY A 288 0.83 -11.58 -3.06
C GLY A 288 1.76 -10.40 -2.79
N LEU A 289 1.32 -9.18 -3.13
CA LEU A 289 1.99 -7.93 -2.80
C LEU A 289 1.27 -7.30 -1.60
N VAL A 290 2.04 -6.94 -0.57
CA VAL A 290 1.62 -6.16 0.61
C VAL A 290 2.40 -4.86 0.61
N HIS A 291 1.72 -3.72 0.67
CA HIS A 291 2.38 -2.42 0.55
C HIS A 291 1.76 -1.35 1.47
N ILE A 292 2.61 -0.59 2.14
CA ILE A 292 2.28 0.62 2.91
C ILE A 292 3.52 1.54 2.96
N GLY A 293 3.32 2.85 2.90
CA GLY A 293 4.40 3.83 2.73
C GLY A 293 4.70 4.14 1.26
N ASP A 294 5.89 4.62 0.98
CA ASP A 294 6.38 5.09 -0.32
C ASP A 294 7.55 4.29 -0.89
N SER A 295 8.02 3.25 -0.17
CA SER A 295 8.84 2.20 -0.77
C SER A 295 8.17 1.63 -2.03
N ARG A 296 8.95 1.34 -3.06
CA ARG A 296 8.42 0.99 -4.38
C ARG A 296 8.72 -0.45 -4.76
N ALA A 297 7.80 -1.06 -5.51
CA ALA A 297 8.07 -2.29 -6.23
C ALA A 297 7.84 -2.11 -7.73
N TYR A 298 8.68 -2.76 -8.52
CA TYR A 298 8.67 -2.74 -9.97
C TYR A 298 8.69 -4.16 -10.53
N LEU A 299 8.09 -4.33 -11.71
CA LEU A 299 8.14 -5.53 -12.53
C LEU A 299 8.83 -5.20 -13.84
N LEU A 300 9.93 -5.89 -14.15
CA LEU A 300 10.56 -5.92 -15.45
C LEU A 300 9.97 -7.11 -16.24
N ARG A 301 9.26 -6.81 -17.34
CA ARG A 301 8.68 -7.82 -18.24
C ARG A 301 8.74 -7.35 -19.68
N GLY A 302 9.28 -8.19 -20.56
CA GLY A 302 9.42 -7.86 -21.99
C GLY A 302 10.28 -6.62 -22.22
N GLY A 303 11.31 -6.43 -21.38
CA GLY A 303 12.18 -5.26 -21.39
C GLY A 303 11.57 -3.98 -20.82
N GLY A 304 10.27 -3.93 -20.52
CA GLY A 304 9.63 -2.78 -19.86
C GLY A 304 9.67 -2.88 -18.34
N LEU A 305 10.03 -1.79 -17.66
CA LEU A 305 9.95 -1.66 -16.20
C LEU A 305 8.63 -0.97 -15.82
N TYR A 306 7.83 -1.61 -14.97
CA TYR A 306 6.52 -1.11 -14.56
C TYR A 306 6.45 -1.01 -13.04
N ARG A 307 6.17 0.19 -12.51
CA ARG A 307 5.87 0.36 -11.08
C ARG A 307 4.55 -0.34 -10.75
N ILE A 308 4.59 -1.25 -9.78
CA ILE A 308 3.43 -2.07 -9.37
C ILE A 308 2.83 -1.66 -8.02
N THR A 309 3.50 -0.78 -7.28
CA THR A 309 3.01 -0.09 -6.07
C THR A 309 2.54 1.33 -6.40
N HIS A 310 1.87 1.96 -5.44
CA HIS A 310 1.45 3.35 -5.54
C HIS A 310 1.70 4.01 -4.19
N ASP A 311 2.56 5.02 -4.18
CA ASP A 311 3.14 5.58 -2.96
C ASP A 311 2.08 6.22 -2.06
N HIS A 312 2.15 5.95 -0.77
CA HIS A 312 1.28 6.54 0.22
C HIS A 312 1.86 7.82 0.83
N SER A 313 2.35 8.74 -0.03
CA SER A 313 2.90 10.03 0.37
C SER A 313 1.97 11.20 0.03
N LEU A 314 2.17 12.35 0.69
CA LEU A 314 1.38 13.56 0.45
C LEU A 314 1.55 14.04 -0.99
N VAL A 315 2.79 14.05 -1.49
CA VAL A 315 3.08 14.48 -2.87
C VAL A 315 2.42 13.55 -3.89
N GLN A 316 2.35 12.24 -3.64
CA GLN A 316 1.63 11.33 -4.53
C GLN A 316 0.12 11.61 -4.52
N ALA A 317 -0.48 11.91 -3.36
CA ALA A 317 -1.88 12.32 -3.29
C ALA A 317 -2.14 13.65 -4.03
N MET A 318 -1.22 14.61 -3.94
CA MET A 318 -1.29 15.88 -4.69
C MET A 318 -1.13 15.68 -6.21
N ILE A 319 -0.32 14.72 -6.64
CA ILE A 319 -0.23 14.33 -8.06
C ILE A 319 -1.56 13.73 -8.53
N ASP A 320 -2.11 12.81 -7.74
CA ASP A 320 -3.36 12.11 -8.05
C ASP A 320 -4.54 13.09 -8.16
N ASP A 321 -4.60 14.09 -7.27
CA ASP A 321 -5.62 15.14 -7.28
C ASP A 321 -5.38 16.24 -8.33
N GLY A 322 -4.13 16.34 -8.83
CA GLY A 322 -3.70 17.25 -9.87
C GLY A 322 -3.27 18.64 -9.43
N SER A 323 -3.08 18.85 -8.13
CA SER A 323 -2.49 20.06 -7.55
C SER A 323 -0.99 20.15 -7.80
N LEU A 324 -0.32 19.01 -7.99
CA LEU A 324 1.12 18.92 -8.23
C LEU A 324 1.42 18.09 -9.48
N SER A 325 2.44 18.48 -10.25
CA SER A 325 2.99 17.61 -11.30
C SER A 325 4.07 16.67 -10.73
N PRO A 326 4.37 15.54 -11.38
CA PRO A 326 5.46 14.65 -10.96
C PRO A 326 6.82 15.34 -10.87
N GLU A 327 7.09 16.28 -11.78
CA GLU A 327 8.33 17.07 -11.81
C GLU A 327 8.43 18.00 -10.59
N GLU A 328 7.33 18.69 -10.25
CA GLU A 328 7.27 19.58 -9.09
C GLU A 328 7.38 18.78 -7.77
N ALA A 329 6.82 17.57 -7.73
CA ALA A 329 6.82 16.70 -6.55
C ALA A 329 8.23 16.34 -6.05
N ALA A 330 9.19 16.12 -6.96
CA ALA A 330 10.56 15.78 -6.59
C ALA A 330 11.25 16.87 -5.74
N SER A 331 10.84 18.13 -5.93
CA SER A 331 11.37 19.32 -5.25
C SER A 331 10.48 19.83 -4.12
N HIS A 332 9.35 19.16 -3.84
CA HIS A 332 8.38 19.65 -2.88
C HIS A 332 8.94 19.60 -1.44
N PRO A 333 8.73 20.64 -0.61
CA PRO A 333 9.23 20.68 0.77
C PRO A 333 8.74 19.50 1.63
N GLU A 334 7.52 19.03 1.39
CA GLU A 334 6.89 17.92 2.11
C GLU A 334 6.96 16.59 1.35
N ARG A 335 7.98 16.40 0.50
CA ARG A 335 8.12 15.18 -0.32
C ARG A 335 8.26 13.89 0.51
N ALA A 336 8.86 13.99 1.70
CA ALA A 336 9.03 12.87 2.64
C ALA A 336 7.82 12.64 3.56
N LEU A 337 6.72 13.38 3.37
CA LEU A 337 5.55 13.26 4.23
C LEU A 337 4.70 12.04 3.84
N LEU A 338 4.75 11.00 4.66
CA LEU A 338 3.97 9.76 4.51
C LEU A 338 2.55 9.90 5.04
N LEU A 339 1.53 9.56 4.26
CA LEU A 339 0.12 9.51 4.68
C LEU A 339 -0.26 8.18 5.35
N LYS A 340 0.38 7.07 4.94
CA LYS A 340 0.18 5.74 5.54
C LYS A 340 1.53 5.10 5.88
N ALA A 341 1.68 4.64 7.11
CA ALA A 341 2.83 3.86 7.57
C ALA A 341 2.42 2.93 8.72
N LEU A 342 3.27 1.95 9.03
CA LEU A 342 3.16 1.16 10.25
C LEU A 342 3.79 1.96 11.39
N VAL A 343 3.02 2.27 12.43
CA VAL A 343 3.48 3.15 13.52
C VAL A 343 3.32 2.48 14.87
N GLY A 344 4.19 2.88 15.81
CA GLY A 344 4.12 2.50 17.21
C GLY A 344 2.83 2.89 17.93
N ALA A 345 2.64 2.37 19.15
CA ALA A 345 1.56 2.79 20.03
C ALA A 345 1.88 4.17 20.66
N GLY A 346 1.77 5.24 19.88
CA GLY A 346 1.95 6.63 20.31
C GLY A 346 0.79 7.50 19.83
N ARG A 347 0.29 8.40 20.68
CA ARG A 347 -0.84 9.26 20.33
C ARG A 347 -0.51 10.12 19.11
N SER A 348 -1.35 10.01 18.08
CA SER A 348 -1.60 11.01 17.04
C SER A 348 -0.35 11.73 16.52
N ALA A 349 0.49 11.04 15.75
CA ALA A 349 1.32 11.74 14.78
C ALA A 349 0.37 12.41 13.75
N PRO A 350 0.55 13.70 13.43
CA PRO A 350 -0.19 14.38 12.36
C PRO A 350 0.14 13.82 10.97
N THR A 351 1.24 13.06 10.87
CA THR A 351 1.94 12.79 9.63
C THR A 351 1.45 11.52 8.96
N ALA A 352 1.49 10.36 9.63
CA ALA A 352 1.04 9.08 9.08
C ALA A 352 -0.09 8.46 9.91
N VAL A 353 -1.22 8.14 9.26
CA VAL A 353 -2.33 7.45 9.90
C VAL A 353 -2.04 5.95 9.93
N ALA A 354 -2.20 5.31 11.08
CA ALA A 354 -2.21 3.85 11.19
C ALA A 354 -3.30 3.29 10.25
N ALA A 355 -2.87 2.81 9.09
CA ALA A 355 -3.75 2.43 7.99
C ALA A 355 -3.56 0.97 7.62
N ARG A 356 -4.60 0.38 7.01
CA ARG A 356 -4.51 -0.96 6.44
C ARG A 356 -3.52 -0.96 5.29
N THR A 357 -2.76 -2.04 5.19
CA THR A 357 -1.86 -2.30 4.07
C THR A 357 -2.66 -2.56 2.80
N ASP A 358 -2.10 -2.13 1.67
CA ASP A 358 -2.65 -2.43 0.35
C ASP A 358 -2.20 -3.83 -0.06
N ILE A 359 -3.18 -4.73 -0.26
CA ILE A 359 -2.93 -6.12 -0.67
C ILE A 359 -3.39 -6.33 -2.11
N ARG A 360 -2.55 -6.95 -2.94
CA ARG A 360 -2.84 -7.28 -4.34
C ARG A 360 -2.31 -8.66 -4.71
N LEU A 361 -3.11 -9.43 -5.44
CA LEU A 361 -2.65 -10.67 -6.07
C LEU A 361 -2.16 -10.41 -7.49
N ARG A 362 -1.09 -11.10 -7.89
CA ARG A 362 -0.51 -11.01 -9.24
C ARG A 362 -0.19 -12.38 -9.80
N GLU A 363 -0.34 -12.49 -11.12
CA GLU A 363 0.15 -13.62 -11.90
C GLU A 363 1.63 -13.46 -12.21
N VAL A 364 2.34 -14.56 -12.14
CA VAL A 364 3.79 -14.59 -12.36
C VAL A 364 4.10 -15.41 -13.60
N ARG A 365 5.10 -14.97 -14.35
CA ARG A 365 5.58 -15.60 -15.57
C ARG A 365 7.08 -15.83 -15.48
N ALA A 366 7.54 -16.91 -16.11
CA ALA A 366 8.96 -17.13 -16.30
C ALA A 366 9.60 -15.93 -17.03
N GLY A 367 10.76 -15.51 -16.56
CA GLY A 367 11.49 -14.34 -17.06
C GLY A 367 11.04 -13.00 -16.47
N ASP A 368 10.10 -12.99 -15.53
CA ASP A 368 9.82 -11.79 -14.74
C ASP A 368 11.00 -11.49 -13.81
N ARG A 369 11.40 -10.23 -13.73
CA ARG A 369 12.32 -9.72 -12.71
C ARG A 369 11.61 -8.67 -11.87
N TYR A 370 11.67 -8.80 -10.56
CA TYR A 370 11.08 -7.86 -9.61
C TYR A 370 12.18 -7.06 -8.91
N LEU A 371 11.91 -5.79 -8.67
CA LEU A 371 12.74 -4.89 -7.88
C LEU A 371 11.87 -4.30 -6.78
N LEU A 372 12.27 -4.42 -5.52
CA LEU A 372 11.73 -3.66 -4.39
C LEU A 372 12.82 -2.70 -3.92
N CYS A 373 12.48 -1.48 -3.58
CA CYS A 373 13.44 -0.52 -3.05
C CYS A 373 12.81 0.50 -2.09
N SER A 374 13.60 1.00 -1.15
CA SER A 374 13.25 2.17 -0.34
C SER A 374 13.30 3.46 -1.17
N ASP A 375 12.85 4.56 -0.59
CA ASP A 375 12.84 5.86 -1.25
C ASP A 375 14.27 6.36 -1.51
N GLY A 376 15.25 6.00 -0.67
CA GLY A 376 16.65 6.39 -0.82
C GLY A 376 17.29 5.96 -2.14
N LEU A 377 16.77 4.90 -2.78
CA LEU A 377 17.13 4.58 -4.17
C LEU A 377 16.30 5.40 -5.18
N SER A 378 14.97 5.35 -5.05
CA SER A 378 14.05 5.87 -6.07
C SER A 378 13.89 7.39 -6.08
N ALA A 379 14.43 8.08 -5.08
CA ALA A 379 14.51 9.53 -4.99
C ALA A 379 15.73 10.11 -5.71
N VAL A 380 16.79 9.32 -5.92
CA VAL A 380 18.04 9.77 -6.54
C VAL A 380 18.33 9.13 -7.89
N VAL A 381 17.77 7.94 -8.14
CA VAL A 381 17.83 7.25 -9.44
C VAL A 381 16.44 7.27 -10.07
N ASP A 382 16.34 7.84 -11.27
CA ASP A 382 15.09 7.90 -12.02
C ASP A 382 14.68 6.53 -12.61
N GLU A 383 13.45 6.42 -13.10
CA GLU A 383 12.94 5.14 -13.65
C GLU A 383 13.76 4.62 -14.84
N ALA A 384 14.39 5.53 -15.61
CA ALA A 384 15.23 5.15 -16.74
C ALA A 384 16.54 4.51 -16.26
N GLY A 385 17.21 5.11 -15.27
CA GLY A 385 18.40 4.56 -14.64
C GLY A 385 18.14 3.25 -13.90
N LEU A 386 17.02 3.16 -13.17
CA LEU A 386 16.58 1.91 -12.54
C LEU A 386 16.42 0.81 -13.59
N ARG A 387 15.71 1.11 -14.68
CA ARG A 387 15.49 0.18 -15.78
C ARG A 387 16.80 -0.28 -16.42
N GLU A 388 17.72 0.64 -16.70
CA GLU A 388 19.00 0.30 -17.30
C GLU A 388 19.80 -0.62 -16.37
N ALA A 389 19.90 -0.28 -15.08
CA ALA A 389 20.63 -1.06 -14.10
C ALA A 389 20.10 -2.50 -13.97
N VAL A 390 18.78 -2.68 -13.91
CA VAL A 390 18.17 -4.02 -13.81
C VAL A 390 18.21 -4.81 -15.12
N ILE A 391 18.34 -4.16 -16.28
CA ILE A 391 18.48 -4.85 -17.57
C ILE A 391 19.94 -5.28 -17.79
N ALA A 392 20.90 -4.42 -17.44
CA ALA A 392 22.32 -4.66 -17.67
C ALA A 392 22.91 -5.72 -16.72
N ALA A 393 22.28 -5.96 -15.58
CA ALA A 393 22.72 -6.97 -14.62
C ALA A 393 22.34 -8.39 -15.07
N GLU A 394 23.30 -9.31 -15.06
CA GLU A 394 23.03 -10.72 -15.36
C GLU A 394 22.36 -11.42 -14.18
N THR A 395 22.84 -11.15 -12.96
CA THR A 395 22.35 -11.78 -11.73
C THR A 395 21.61 -10.78 -10.81
N PRO A 396 20.72 -11.24 -9.93
CA PRO A 396 20.13 -10.40 -8.89
C PRO A 396 21.17 -9.70 -8.02
N GLU A 397 22.27 -10.37 -7.70
CA GLU A 397 23.38 -9.85 -6.90
C GLU A 397 24.09 -8.69 -7.61
N ASP A 398 24.34 -8.82 -8.92
CA ASP A 398 24.91 -7.73 -9.70
C ASP A 398 23.94 -6.55 -9.82
N ALA A 399 22.64 -6.82 -9.89
CA ALA A 399 21.62 -5.79 -9.97
C ALA A 399 21.58 -4.95 -8.69
N VAL A 400 21.51 -5.58 -7.50
CA VAL A 400 21.48 -4.85 -6.23
C VAL A 400 22.77 -4.04 -6.01
N ARG A 401 23.95 -4.59 -6.36
CA ARG A 401 25.22 -3.86 -6.26
C ARG A 401 25.26 -2.64 -7.18
N ARG A 402 24.79 -2.77 -8.43
CA ARG A 402 24.72 -1.64 -9.37
C ARG A 402 23.75 -0.56 -8.89
N LEU A 403 22.57 -0.96 -8.40
CA LEU A 403 21.56 -0.01 -7.92
C LEU A 403 22.06 0.79 -6.72
N VAL A 404 22.69 0.13 -5.74
CA VAL A 404 23.32 0.81 -4.59
C VAL A 404 24.49 1.69 -5.04
N GLY A 405 25.30 1.23 -6.00
CA GLY A 405 26.36 2.04 -6.61
C GLY A 405 25.84 3.33 -7.23
N LEU A 406 24.74 3.28 -7.98
CA LEU A 406 24.10 4.48 -8.56
C LEU A 406 23.59 5.45 -7.49
N ALA A 407 23.04 4.93 -6.39
CA ALA A 407 22.61 5.78 -5.26
C ALA A 407 23.79 6.47 -4.58
N HIS A 408 24.92 5.79 -4.42
CA HIS A 408 26.18 6.37 -3.93
C HIS A 408 26.74 7.42 -4.87
N GLU A 409 26.76 7.17 -6.18
CA GLU A 409 27.21 8.14 -7.19
C GLU A 409 26.35 9.41 -7.19
N ALA A 410 25.07 9.29 -6.86
CA ALA A 410 24.16 10.42 -6.66
C ALA A 410 24.34 11.14 -5.31
N GLY A 411 25.28 10.70 -4.47
CA GLY A 411 25.66 11.33 -3.20
C GLY A 411 25.10 10.66 -1.95
N GLY A 412 24.31 9.58 -2.06
CA GLY A 412 23.81 8.77 -0.94
C GLY A 412 23.19 9.57 0.21
N PRO A 413 22.17 10.42 -0.04
CA PRO A 413 21.59 11.30 0.99
C PRO A 413 20.78 10.55 2.06
N ASP A 414 20.37 9.32 1.78
CA ASP A 414 19.56 8.49 2.66
C ASP A 414 20.06 7.04 2.72
N ASN A 415 19.48 6.26 3.64
CA ASN A 415 19.61 4.81 3.65
C ASN A 415 19.04 4.22 2.36
N VAL A 416 19.63 3.14 1.89
CA VAL A 416 19.24 2.49 0.64
C VAL A 416 19.06 1.01 0.89
N ALA A 417 17.83 0.52 0.76
CA ALA A 417 17.53 -0.90 0.70
C ALA A 417 16.95 -1.26 -0.66
N CYS A 418 17.42 -2.37 -1.23
CA CYS A 418 16.82 -2.95 -2.43
C CYS A 418 16.88 -4.47 -2.44
N VAL A 419 15.88 -5.07 -3.10
CA VAL A 419 15.77 -6.51 -3.34
C VAL A 419 15.47 -6.73 -4.80
N VAL A 420 16.26 -7.58 -5.46
CA VAL A 420 16.01 -8.02 -6.83
C VAL A 420 15.71 -9.50 -6.85
N ALA A 421 14.73 -9.91 -7.64
CA ALA A 421 14.31 -11.30 -7.74
C ALA A 421 13.93 -11.71 -9.16
N ASP A 422 14.51 -12.82 -9.62
CA ASP A 422 14.28 -13.42 -10.92
C ASP A 422 13.40 -14.64 -10.81
N VAL A 423 12.34 -14.66 -11.61
CA VAL A 423 11.48 -15.82 -11.77
C VAL A 423 12.03 -16.66 -12.91
N VAL A 424 12.70 -17.75 -12.56
CA VAL A 424 13.25 -18.69 -13.52
C VAL A 424 12.48 -19.99 -13.50
N VAL A 425 12.51 -20.70 -14.62
CA VAL A 425 12.00 -22.07 -14.69
C VAL A 425 12.98 -22.95 -13.91
N ALA A 426 12.48 -23.80 -13.01
CA ALA A 426 13.33 -24.77 -12.33
C ALA A 426 13.82 -25.77 -13.37
N ASP A 427 15.14 -25.77 -13.62
CA ASP A 427 15.74 -26.83 -14.41
C ASP A 427 15.61 -28.14 -13.64
N ALA A 428 15.16 -29.20 -14.32
CA ALA A 428 15.06 -30.55 -13.75
C ALA A 428 16.43 -31.19 -13.43
N ALA A 429 17.53 -30.42 -13.49
CA ALA A 429 18.89 -30.89 -13.32
C ALA A 429 19.81 -29.81 -12.73
N ALA A 430 19.65 -29.50 -11.45
CA ALA A 430 20.74 -28.97 -10.63
C ALA A 430 20.53 -29.46 -9.19
N GLY A 431 21.32 -30.45 -8.80
CA GLY A 431 21.29 -31.05 -7.48
C GLY A 431 21.58 -30.05 -6.37
N HIS A 432 21.10 -30.39 -5.18
CA HIS A 432 21.34 -29.70 -3.92
C HIS A 432 22.75 -29.10 -3.82
N VAL A 433 22.79 -27.78 -3.62
CA VAL A 433 23.89 -27.12 -2.92
C VAL A 433 23.28 -26.57 -1.63
N SER A 434 23.66 -27.16 -0.52
CA SER A 434 23.22 -26.85 0.83
C SER A 434 23.63 -25.44 1.25
N ALA A 435 22.74 -24.77 1.98
CA ALA A 435 22.85 -23.38 2.41
C ALA A 435 23.75 -23.16 3.64
N GLU A 436 24.91 -23.82 3.72
CA GLU A 436 25.81 -23.71 4.90
C GLU A 436 27.23 -23.17 4.65
N ASP A 437 27.62 -22.82 3.40
CA ASP A 437 29.03 -22.43 3.12
C ASP A 437 29.26 -20.96 2.67
N VAL A 438 28.35 -20.00 2.91
CA VAL A 438 28.58 -18.57 2.53
C VAL A 438 28.57 -17.60 3.72
N ALA A 439 28.56 -18.13 4.95
CA ALA A 439 28.60 -17.32 6.17
C ALA A 439 29.92 -17.47 6.93
N ALA A 440 31.07 -17.31 6.26
CA ALA A 440 32.36 -17.16 6.94
C ALA A 440 33.48 -16.74 5.97
N GLU A 441 33.46 -15.53 5.38
CA GLU A 441 34.70 -15.03 4.75
C GLU A 441 34.88 -13.49 4.65
N ASP A 442 34.23 -12.67 5.48
CA ASP A 442 34.53 -11.22 5.54
C ASP A 442 34.66 -10.67 6.97
N VAL A 443 35.42 -11.40 7.81
CA VAL A 443 36.01 -10.84 9.04
C VAL A 443 37.50 -11.15 9.06
N ALA A 444 38.27 -10.52 8.16
CA ALA A 444 39.73 -10.37 8.29
C ALA A 444 40.32 -9.47 7.19
N ALA A 445 40.09 -8.16 7.24
CA ALA A 445 40.92 -7.20 6.50
C ALA A 445 40.89 -5.78 7.10
N GLU A 446 41.24 -5.64 8.38
CA GLU A 446 41.83 -4.40 8.87
C GLU A 446 42.76 -4.72 10.05
N ALA A 447 44.05 -4.87 9.72
CA ALA A 447 45.19 -4.89 10.62
C ALA A 447 46.32 -4.08 9.99
#